data_AF-A0A7S2FMJ7-F1
#
_entry.id   AF-A0A7S2FMJ7-F1
#
_cell.length_a   1.000
_cell.length_b   1.000
_cell.length_c   1.000
_cell.angle_alpha   90.00
_cell.angle_beta   90.00
_cell.angle_gamma   90.00
#
_symmetry.space_group_name_H-M   'P 1'
#
loop_
_entity.id
_entity.type
_entity.pdbx_description
1 polymer ?
#
loop_
_entity_poly.entity_id
_entity_poly.type
_entity_poly.pdbx_seq_one_letter_code
_entity_poly.pdbx_strand_id
1 'polypeptide(L)'
;GAATGTTLSLTGALTTSDVLHTAGVTSSAAVTITGTLETSGDATFGGTVTGAGAYVESSDETWKTEVEPVSATESLEAVMALKAVTYRWNDDAPNADKTLRELGFIAQEVRDVLAEPLQSAIVRPVDTEGHIGLTYSKISALLAGALQEQQRMIMELKDTLKLQQQLVDEQQKQMELHEERIRLAKLEKDELRRSIELHREKIDSIEKMHGGHFDFSSRMEKLEKSHEGQLEVIQQLLLDPVSIWTNARSKVGDRRGGDNSGGG
;
A
#
# COMPACT_ATOMS: atom_id res chain seq x y z
N GLY A 1 -75.84 10.18 8.74
CA GLY A 1 -76.34 8.87 8.25
C GLY A 1 -75.20 8.18 7.56
N ALA A 2 -74.86 6.96 7.98
CA ALA A 2 -73.82 6.17 7.33
C ALA A 2 -74.34 5.70 5.97
N ALA A 3 -73.78 6.22 4.88
CA ALA A 3 -74.03 5.70 3.55
C ALA A 3 -73.25 4.39 3.41
N THR A 4 -73.96 3.28 3.34
CA THR A 4 -73.44 1.92 3.06
C THR A 4 -73.19 1.69 1.56
N GLY A 5 -72.89 2.75 0.81
CA GLY A 5 -72.54 2.67 -0.61
C GLY A 5 -71.04 2.38 -0.78
N THR A 6 -70.69 1.38 -1.57
CA THR A 6 -69.30 0.97 -1.83
C THR A 6 -68.57 1.88 -2.83
N THR A 7 -69.27 2.83 -3.48
CA THR A 7 -68.68 3.69 -4.52
C THR A 7 -69.34 5.07 -4.53
N LEU A 8 -68.53 6.12 -4.47
CA LEU A 8 -68.95 7.52 -4.63
C LEU A 8 -68.42 8.04 -5.97
N SER A 9 -69.31 8.30 -6.93
CA SER A 9 -68.94 8.91 -8.22
C SER A 9 -69.18 10.42 -8.16
N LEU A 10 -68.12 11.21 -8.33
CA LEU A 10 -68.15 12.68 -8.35
C LEU A 10 -67.62 13.18 -9.70
N THR A 11 -68.20 14.25 -10.22
CA THR A 11 -67.64 15.01 -11.35
C THR A 11 -67.20 16.37 -10.81
N GLY A 12 -65.90 16.67 -10.83
CA GLY A 12 -65.33 17.91 -10.28
C GLY A 12 -64.39 17.67 -9.09
N ALA A 13 -64.30 18.66 -8.19
CA ALA A 13 -63.42 18.61 -7.03
C ALA A 13 -64.12 18.04 -5.79
N LEU A 14 -63.39 17.27 -4.98
CA LEU A 14 -63.75 16.92 -3.61
C LEU A 14 -62.91 17.76 -2.66
N THR A 15 -63.55 18.59 -1.84
CA THR A 15 -62.88 19.41 -0.82
C THR A 15 -63.29 18.94 0.57
N THR A 16 -62.32 18.56 1.40
CA THR A 16 -62.54 18.23 2.83
C THR A 16 -61.87 19.28 3.70
N SER A 17 -62.48 19.62 4.84
CA SER A 17 -61.92 20.59 5.79
C SER A 17 -60.97 19.97 6.82
N ASP A 18 -60.91 18.63 6.85
CA ASP A 18 -60.10 17.84 7.79
C ASP A 18 -59.59 16.59 7.05
N VAL A 19 -59.67 15.40 7.63
CA VAL A 19 -59.13 14.16 7.05
C VAL A 19 -60.07 13.50 6.03
N LEU A 20 -59.50 13.04 4.91
CA LEU A 20 -60.14 12.10 3.99
C LEU A 20 -59.59 10.69 4.25
N HIS A 21 -60.42 9.81 4.81
CA HIS A 21 -60.08 8.39 4.94
C HIS A 21 -60.48 7.65 3.66
N THR A 22 -59.50 7.07 2.97
CA THR A 22 -59.72 6.18 1.81
C THR A 22 -58.83 4.96 1.91
N ALA A 23 -59.32 3.81 1.42
CA ALA A 23 -58.54 2.58 1.37
C ALA A 23 -57.48 2.60 0.24
N GLY A 24 -57.65 3.48 -0.74
CA GLY A 24 -56.72 3.60 -1.85
C GLY A 24 -57.02 4.82 -2.71
N VAL A 25 -56.01 5.27 -3.46
CA VAL A 25 -56.14 6.33 -4.46
C VAL A 25 -55.50 5.82 -5.74
N THR A 26 -56.25 5.82 -6.83
CA THR A 26 -55.73 5.57 -8.17
C THR A 26 -56.04 6.81 -9.02
N SER A 27 -55.01 7.37 -9.64
CA SER A 27 -55.14 8.56 -10.49
C SER A 27 -54.43 8.29 -11.82
N SER A 28 -55.09 8.62 -12.94
CA SER A 28 -54.48 8.65 -14.27
C SER A 28 -53.85 10.00 -14.59
N ALA A 29 -53.95 10.98 -13.69
CA ALA A 29 -53.36 12.30 -13.79
C ALA A 29 -52.36 12.55 -12.64
N ALA A 30 -51.60 13.64 -12.73
CA ALA A 30 -50.64 14.01 -11.70
C ALA A 30 -51.31 14.21 -10.33
N VAL A 31 -50.67 13.68 -9.28
CA VAL A 31 -51.05 13.91 -7.88
C VAL A 31 -50.04 14.88 -7.28
N THR A 32 -50.51 16.00 -6.74
CA THR A 32 -49.66 16.99 -6.05
C THR A 32 -49.95 16.96 -4.57
N ILE A 33 -48.91 16.73 -3.76
CA ILE A 33 -48.96 16.80 -2.30
C ILE A 33 -48.11 18.00 -1.88
N THR A 34 -48.75 19.02 -1.29
CA THR A 34 -48.05 20.24 -0.83
C THR A 34 -47.54 20.14 0.61
N GLY A 35 -48.01 19.12 1.36
CA GLY A 35 -47.58 18.82 2.73
C GLY A 35 -46.69 17.58 2.78
N THR A 36 -46.75 16.87 3.91
CA THR A 36 -45.99 15.63 4.12
C THR A 36 -46.72 14.43 3.51
N LEU A 37 -45.97 13.54 2.86
CA LEU A 37 -46.40 12.18 2.57
C LEU A 37 -45.71 11.24 3.54
N GLU A 38 -46.49 10.56 4.39
CA GLU A 38 -46.00 9.54 5.30
C GLU A 38 -46.47 8.16 4.82
N THR A 39 -45.55 7.20 4.73
CA THR A 39 -45.83 5.82 4.34
C THR A 39 -45.34 4.88 5.44
N SER A 40 -46.20 3.99 5.93
CA SER A 40 -45.81 2.96 6.91
C SER A 40 -45.25 1.69 6.27
N GLY A 41 -45.39 1.55 4.95
CA GLY A 41 -44.83 0.45 4.16
C GLY A 41 -43.94 0.96 3.03
N ASP A 42 -43.67 0.10 2.06
CA ASP A 42 -42.79 0.41 0.94
C ASP A 42 -43.44 1.37 -0.06
N ALA A 43 -42.62 2.23 -0.66
CA ALA A 43 -43.01 3.12 -1.75
C ALA A 43 -42.19 2.80 -3.00
N THR A 44 -42.87 2.48 -4.10
CA THR A 44 -42.25 2.22 -5.40
C THR A 44 -42.52 3.39 -6.35
N PHE A 45 -41.45 3.97 -6.89
CA PHE A 45 -41.53 5.03 -7.89
C PHE A 45 -41.07 4.48 -9.23
N GLY A 46 -41.96 4.49 -10.23
CA GLY A 46 -41.63 4.02 -11.58
C GLY A 46 -40.86 5.03 -12.45
N GLY A 47 -40.45 6.15 -11.87
CA GLY A 47 -39.76 7.23 -12.58
C GLY A 47 -38.80 7.96 -11.65
N THR A 48 -38.20 9.04 -12.15
CA THR A 48 -37.21 9.81 -11.40
C THR A 48 -37.80 10.42 -10.13
N VAL A 49 -37.12 10.19 -9.00
CA VAL A 49 -37.41 10.88 -7.74
C VAL A 49 -36.43 12.04 -7.60
N THR A 50 -36.94 13.26 -7.50
CA THR A 50 -36.13 14.48 -7.32
C THR A 50 -36.53 15.20 -6.04
N GLY A 51 -35.58 15.50 -5.17
CA GLY A 51 -35.78 16.32 -3.98
C GLY A 51 -34.86 17.54 -3.97
N ALA A 52 -35.33 18.66 -3.43
CA ALA A 52 -34.48 19.83 -3.17
C ALA A 52 -33.65 19.68 -1.88
N GLY A 53 -34.06 18.77 -0.98
CA GLY A 53 -33.39 18.47 0.29
C GLY A 53 -32.65 17.12 0.27
N ALA A 54 -32.10 16.74 1.43
CA ALA A 54 -31.36 15.50 1.59
C ALA A 54 -32.29 14.27 1.71
N TYR A 55 -31.84 13.13 1.16
CA TYR A 55 -32.37 11.82 1.48
C TYR A 55 -31.71 11.34 2.78
N VAL A 56 -32.41 11.47 3.90
CA VAL A 56 -31.88 11.18 5.24
C VAL A 56 -32.19 9.74 5.62
N GLU A 57 -31.16 8.93 5.78
CA GLU A 57 -31.23 7.61 6.41
C GLU A 57 -30.86 7.74 7.88
N SER A 58 -31.79 7.44 8.79
CA SER A 58 -31.55 7.52 10.24
C SER A 58 -30.40 6.60 10.67
N SER A 59 -29.50 7.12 11.50
CA SER A 59 -28.28 6.41 11.92
C SER A 59 -27.86 6.81 13.35
N ASP A 60 -28.83 7.00 14.24
CA ASP A 60 -28.58 7.32 15.65
C ASP A 60 -27.96 6.12 16.39
N GLU A 61 -26.99 6.38 17.27
CA GLU A 61 -26.34 5.34 18.08
C GLU A 61 -27.33 4.65 19.02
N THR A 62 -28.28 5.40 19.60
CA THR A 62 -29.27 4.88 20.55
C THR A 62 -30.29 3.94 19.91
N TRP A 63 -30.35 3.90 18.57
CA TRP A 63 -31.23 3.03 17.80
C TRP A 63 -30.49 1.82 17.21
N LYS A 64 -29.24 1.60 17.61
CA LYS A 64 -28.41 0.48 17.15
C LYS A 64 -27.97 -0.38 18.33
N THR A 65 -27.97 -1.68 18.09
CA THR A 65 -27.45 -2.70 19.01
C THR A 65 -26.49 -3.58 18.23
N GLU A 66 -25.60 -4.31 18.93
CA GLU A 66 -24.66 -5.26 18.29
C GLU A 66 -23.79 -4.57 17.22
N VAL A 67 -23.28 -3.38 17.53
CA VAL A 67 -22.44 -2.60 16.62
C VAL A 67 -21.05 -3.20 16.57
N GLU A 68 -20.73 -3.86 15.46
CA GLU A 68 -19.43 -4.44 15.18
C GLU A 68 -18.73 -3.69 14.03
N PRO A 69 -17.42 -3.43 14.12
CA PRO A 69 -16.69 -2.79 13.04
C PRO A 69 -16.47 -3.78 11.88
N VAL A 70 -16.73 -3.33 10.65
CA VAL A 70 -16.24 -3.99 9.44
C VAL A 70 -14.78 -3.60 9.27
N SER A 71 -13.90 -4.58 9.09
CA SER A 71 -12.46 -4.27 8.95
C SER A 71 -12.18 -3.52 7.65
N ALA A 72 -11.16 -2.66 7.66
CA ALA A 72 -10.77 -1.90 6.47
C ALA A 72 -10.26 -2.83 5.34
N THR A 73 -9.58 -3.91 5.71
CA THR A 73 -9.13 -4.96 4.77
C THR A 73 -10.30 -5.71 4.13
N GLU A 74 -11.27 -6.15 4.92
CA GLU A 74 -12.50 -6.79 4.41
C GLU A 74 -13.27 -5.82 3.50
N SER A 75 -13.35 -4.54 3.88
CA SER A 75 -13.96 -3.50 3.05
C SER A 75 -13.25 -3.36 1.70
N LEU A 76 -11.91 -3.39 1.70
CA LEU A 76 -11.12 -3.34 0.47
C LEU A 76 -11.34 -4.58 -0.39
N GLU A 77 -11.29 -5.78 0.20
CA GLU A 77 -11.54 -7.04 -0.51
C GLU A 77 -12.93 -7.07 -1.15
N ALA A 78 -13.95 -6.67 -0.40
CA ALA A 78 -15.33 -6.55 -0.88
C ALA A 78 -15.40 -5.61 -2.10
N VAL A 79 -14.85 -4.40 -1.99
CA VAL A 79 -14.86 -3.40 -3.08
C VAL A 79 -14.10 -3.89 -4.31
N MET A 80 -12.96 -4.57 -4.12
CA MET A 80 -12.15 -5.10 -5.22
C MET A 80 -12.83 -6.28 -5.94
N ALA A 81 -13.74 -6.98 -5.28
CA ALA A 81 -14.54 -8.03 -5.89
C ALA A 81 -15.74 -7.50 -6.70
N LEU A 82 -16.17 -6.25 -6.47
CA LEU A 82 -17.28 -5.65 -7.20
C LEU A 82 -16.91 -5.33 -8.65
N LYS A 83 -17.79 -5.69 -9.58
CA LYS A 83 -17.62 -5.47 -11.01
C LYS A 83 -18.61 -4.44 -11.53
N ALA A 84 -18.14 -3.23 -11.79
CA ALA A 84 -18.94 -2.22 -12.48
C ALA A 84 -19.19 -2.64 -13.92
N VAL A 85 -20.43 -2.51 -14.38
CA VAL A 85 -20.87 -2.85 -15.74
C VAL A 85 -21.71 -1.72 -16.31
N THR A 86 -21.74 -1.64 -17.65
CA THR A 86 -22.75 -0.86 -18.35
C THR A 86 -23.77 -1.78 -18.98
N TYR A 87 -25.06 -1.48 -18.83
CA TYR A 87 -26.14 -2.33 -19.31
C TYR A 87 -27.26 -1.51 -19.97
N ARG A 88 -28.18 -2.20 -20.65
CA ARG A 88 -29.48 -1.68 -21.07
C ARG A 88 -30.53 -2.61 -20.52
N TRP A 89 -31.64 -2.05 -20.06
CA TRP A 89 -32.79 -2.84 -19.64
C TRP A 89 -33.39 -3.60 -20.81
N ASN A 90 -33.85 -4.83 -20.55
CA ASN A 90 -34.58 -5.65 -21.51
C ASN A 90 -36.08 -5.38 -21.42
N ASP A 91 -36.87 -6.12 -22.20
CA ASP A 91 -38.31 -5.87 -22.25
C ASP A 91 -39.08 -6.27 -21.00
N ASP A 92 -38.53 -7.21 -20.24
CA ASP A 92 -39.15 -7.77 -19.04
C ASP A 92 -38.91 -6.88 -17.79
N ALA A 93 -37.97 -5.94 -17.86
CA ALA A 93 -37.65 -5.06 -16.75
C ALA A 93 -38.81 -4.08 -16.46
N PRO A 94 -39.42 -4.12 -15.26
CA PRO A 94 -40.53 -3.23 -14.93
C PRO A 94 -40.02 -1.81 -14.67
N ASN A 95 -40.79 -0.81 -15.13
CA ASN A 95 -40.57 0.61 -14.83
C ASN A 95 -39.16 1.16 -15.15
N ALA A 96 -38.49 0.58 -16.15
CA ALA A 96 -37.13 0.95 -16.52
C ALA A 96 -37.05 1.67 -17.88
N ASP A 97 -36.08 2.58 -18.05
CA ASP A 97 -35.81 3.21 -19.35
C ASP A 97 -34.97 2.28 -20.23
N LYS A 98 -35.61 1.66 -21.22
CA LYS A 98 -34.99 0.70 -22.14
C LYS A 98 -34.14 1.36 -23.23
N THR A 99 -34.19 2.68 -23.36
CA THR A 99 -33.51 3.43 -24.43
C THR A 99 -32.09 3.84 -24.05
N LEU A 100 -31.83 3.99 -22.75
CA LEU A 100 -30.57 4.48 -22.22
C LEU A 100 -29.65 3.33 -21.79
N ARG A 101 -28.35 3.56 -21.98
CA ARG A 101 -27.32 2.70 -21.39
C ARG A 101 -26.98 3.26 -20.01
N GLU A 102 -27.09 2.42 -19.01
CA GLU A 102 -26.82 2.76 -17.60
C GLU A 102 -25.47 2.19 -17.14
N LEU A 103 -24.95 2.75 -16.05
CA LEU A 103 -23.78 2.27 -15.31
C LEU A 103 -24.25 1.77 -13.94
N GLY A 104 -23.83 0.58 -13.55
CA GLY A 104 -24.15 0.03 -12.23
C GLY A 104 -23.52 -1.34 -12.02
N PHE A 105 -24.22 -2.19 -11.27
CA PHE A 105 -23.79 -3.55 -10.95
C PHE A 105 -24.89 -4.56 -11.26
N ILE A 106 -24.52 -5.82 -11.48
CA ILE A 106 -25.47 -6.94 -11.52
C ILE A 106 -25.69 -7.43 -10.09
N ALA A 107 -26.93 -7.36 -9.60
CA ALA A 107 -27.24 -7.66 -8.19
C ALA A 107 -26.86 -9.09 -7.78
N GLN A 108 -26.98 -10.06 -8.68
CA GLN A 108 -26.56 -11.45 -8.46
C GLN A 108 -25.04 -11.56 -8.33
N GLU A 109 -24.27 -10.86 -9.18
CA GLU A 109 -22.80 -10.86 -9.09
C GLU A 109 -22.37 -10.24 -7.75
N VAL A 110 -23.02 -9.15 -7.31
CA VAL A 110 -22.75 -8.53 -6.00
C VAL A 110 -23.08 -9.49 -4.86
N ARG A 111 -24.22 -10.17 -4.92
CA ARG A 111 -24.59 -11.18 -3.93
C ARG A 111 -23.54 -12.27 -3.83
N ASP A 112 -23.10 -12.82 -4.95
CA ASP A 112 -22.23 -13.99 -4.97
C ASP A 112 -20.79 -13.66 -4.50
N VAL A 113 -20.35 -12.41 -4.57
CA VAL A 113 -19.01 -11.99 -4.11
C VAL A 113 -18.97 -11.45 -2.67
N LEU A 114 -20.11 -10.98 -2.13
CA LEU A 114 -20.16 -10.47 -0.76
C LEU A 114 -20.57 -11.57 0.22
N ALA A 115 -19.95 -11.58 1.39
CA ALA A 115 -20.29 -12.44 2.52
C ALA A 115 -21.28 -11.75 3.48
N GLU A 116 -21.95 -12.53 4.34
CA GLU A 116 -22.75 -11.97 5.44
C GLU A 116 -21.84 -11.30 6.49
N PRO A 117 -22.26 -10.18 7.10
CA PRO A 117 -23.57 -9.50 6.96
C PRO A 117 -23.64 -8.49 5.79
N LEU A 118 -22.56 -8.26 5.05
CA LEU A 118 -22.49 -7.24 3.99
C LEU A 118 -23.43 -7.57 2.82
N GLN A 119 -23.52 -8.85 2.47
CA GLN A 119 -24.38 -9.35 1.41
C GLN A 119 -25.83 -8.95 1.67
N SER A 120 -26.40 -9.38 2.79
CA SER A 120 -27.79 -9.03 3.13
C SER A 120 -27.95 -7.54 3.32
N ALA A 121 -26.97 -6.81 3.88
CA ALA A 121 -27.07 -5.36 4.05
C ALA A 121 -27.30 -4.60 2.73
N ILE A 122 -26.67 -5.05 1.64
CA ILE A 122 -26.67 -4.39 0.33
C ILE A 122 -27.72 -4.97 -0.62
N VAL A 123 -27.86 -6.29 -0.68
CA VAL A 123 -28.74 -6.97 -1.63
C VAL A 123 -30.13 -7.16 -1.02
N ARG A 124 -31.16 -6.64 -1.68
CA ARG A 124 -32.55 -6.69 -1.20
C ARG A 124 -33.49 -7.30 -2.23
N PRO A 125 -34.53 -8.04 -1.81
CA PRO A 125 -35.62 -8.38 -2.72
C PRO A 125 -36.32 -7.10 -3.20
N VAL A 126 -36.73 -7.08 -4.46
CA VAL A 126 -37.50 -5.96 -5.04
C VAL A 126 -38.98 -6.31 -5.20
N ASP A 127 -39.31 -7.60 -5.22
CA ASP A 127 -40.65 -8.12 -5.36
C ASP A 127 -40.77 -9.54 -4.78
N THR A 128 -41.96 -10.11 -4.89
CA THR A 128 -42.27 -11.48 -4.47
C THR A 128 -41.93 -12.55 -5.51
N GLU A 129 -41.51 -12.16 -6.72
CA GLU A 129 -41.13 -13.09 -7.80
C GLU A 129 -39.65 -13.51 -7.72
N GLY A 130 -38.91 -12.92 -6.77
CA GLY A 130 -37.54 -13.27 -6.46
C GLY A 130 -36.50 -12.40 -7.16
N HIS A 131 -36.91 -11.27 -7.74
CA HIS A 131 -35.96 -10.29 -8.24
C HIS A 131 -35.27 -9.59 -7.07
N ILE A 132 -33.99 -9.26 -7.27
CA ILE A 132 -33.14 -8.60 -6.26
C ILE A 132 -32.54 -7.31 -6.81
N GLY A 133 -32.32 -6.35 -5.92
CA GLY A 133 -31.76 -5.04 -6.18
C GLY A 133 -30.68 -4.68 -5.15
N LEU A 134 -30.16 -3.46 -5.26
CA LEU A 134 -29.01 -3.01 -4.48
C LEU A 134 -29.31 -1.73 -3.70
N THR A 135 -28.88 -1.71 -2.44
CA THR A 135 -28.89 -0.51 -1.60
C THR A 135 -27.59 0.26 -1.83
N TYR A 136 -27.53 1.01 -2.94
CA TYR A 136 -26.32 1.72 -3.38
C TYR A 136 -25.72 2.65 -2.30
N SER A 137 -26.55 3.25 -1.43
CA SER A 137 -26.07 4.13 -0.37
C SER A 137 -25.15 3.40 0.63
N LYS A 138 -25.38 2.12 0.91
CA LYS A 138 -24.55 1.34 1.84
C LYS A 138 -23.17 1.00 1.28
N ILE A 139 -23.03 0.93 -0.05
CA ILE A 139 -21.73 0.71 -0.72
C ILE A 139 -20.74 1.82 -0.36
N SER A 140 -21.20 3.05 -0.11
CA SER A 140 -20.34 4.16 0.30
C SER A 140 -19.58 3.93 1.61
N ALA A 141 -20.18 3.20 2.56
CA ALA A 141 -19.52 2.84 3.81
C ALA A 141 -18.36 1.84 3.58
N LEU A 142 -18.56 0.86 2.69
CA LEU A 142 -17.49 -0.05 2.28
C LEU A 142 -16.36 0.68 1.55
N LEU A 143 -16.70 1.64 0.67
CA LEU A 143 -15.70 2.46 -0.01
C LEU A 143 -14.85 3.27 0.99
N ALA A 144 -15.45 3.78 2.07
CA ALA A 144 -14.71 4.50 3.10
C ALA A 144 -13.69 3.58 3.80
N GLY A 145 -14.09 2.37 4.20
CA GLY A 145 -13.18 1.37 4.78
C GLY A 145 -12.06 0.96 3.82
N ALA A 146 -12.40 0.72 2.55
CA ALA A 146 -11.43 0.37 1.52
C ALA A 146 -10.38 1.48 1.30
N LEU A 147 -10.81 2.74 1.28
CA LEU A 147 -9.91 3.90 1.17
C LEU A 147 -8.99 4.04 2.38
N GLN A 148 -9.50 3.76 3.60
CA GLN A 148 -8.68 3.75 4.80
C GLN A 148 -7.58 2.69 4.73
N GLU A 149 -7.90 1.48 4.28
CA GLU A 149 -6.90 0.42 4.11
C GLU A 149 -5.90 0.75 3.01
N GLN A 150 -6.37 1.30 1.89
CA GLN A 150 -5.48 1.77 0.83
C GLN A 150 -4.52 2.85 1.35
N GLN A 151 -5.00 3.79 2.17
CA GLN A 151 -4.16 4.81 2.80
C GLN A 151 -3.14 4.20 3.76
N ARG A 152 -3.51 3.15 4.51
CA ARG A 152 -2.59 2.39 5.37
C ARG A 152 -1.45 1.77 4.55
N MET A 153 -1.78 1.05 3.48
CA MET A 153 -0.79 0.45 2.59
C MET A 153 0.13 1.49 1.95
N ILE A 154 -0.39 2.66 1.55
CA ILE A 154 0.41 3.75 1.00
C ILE A 154 1.42 4.27 2.03
N MET A 155 1.04 4.40 3.30
CA MET A 155 1.97 4.84 4.35
C MET A 155 3.08 3.81 4.58
N GLU A 156 2.72 2.53 4.65
CA GLU A 156 3.68 1.42 4.82
C GLU A 156 4.69 1.35 3.66
N LEU A 157 4.22 1.54 2.42
CA LEU A 157 5.09 1.62 1.24
C LEU A 157 6.03 2.84 1.29
N LYS A 158 5.54 4.00 1.73
CA LYS A 158 6.37 5.22 1.86
C LYS A 158 7.47 5.04 2.91
N ASP A 159 7.16 4.40 4.04
CA ASP A 159 8.14 4.13 5.08
C ASP A 159 9.21 3.14 4.59
N THR A 160 8.79 2.09 3.87
CA THR A 160 9.72 1.14 3.25
C THR A 160 10.64 1.83 2.24
N LEU A 161 10.10 2.69 1.38
CA LEU A 161 10.89 3.46 0.42
C LEU A 161 11.90 4.39 1.11
N LYS A 162 11.52 5.02 2.22
CA LYS A 162 12.43 5.86 3.00
C LYS A 162 13.58 5.05 3.59
N LEU A 163 13.30 3.87 4.16
CA LEU A 163 14.33 2.98 4.69
C LEU A 163 15.27 2.48 3.58
N GLN A 164 14.72 2.13 2.42
CA GLN A 164 15.51 1.74 1.25
C GLN A 164 16.41 2.89 0.77
N GLN A 165 15.91 4.13 0.73
CA GLN A 165 16.72 5.29 0.36
C GLN A 165 17.87 5.49 1.35
N GLN A 166 17.61 5.40 2.65
CA GLN A 166 18.66 5.51 3.67
C GLN A 166 19.72 4.42 3.53
N LEU A 167 19.33 3.20 3.19
CA LEU A 167 20.26 2.10 2.93
C LEU A 167 21.12 2.38 1.69
N VAL A 168 20.52 2.89 0.61
CA VAL A 168 21.24 3.28 -0.61
C VAL A 168 22.25 4.39 -0.32
N ASP A 169 21.85 5.42 0.44
CA ASP A 169 22.74 6.53 0.81
C ASP A 169 23.92 6.04 1.66
N GLU A 170 23.69 5.10 2.58
CA GLU A 170 24.76 4.51 3.38
C GLU A 170 25.69 3.65 2.53
N GLN A 171 25.16 2.82 1.63
CA GLN A 171 25.96 2.05 0.69
C GLN A 171 26.84 2.95 -0.19
N GLN A 172 26.33 4.09 -0.62
CA GLN A 172 27.08 5.05 -1.41
C GLN A 172 28.23 5.67 -0.62
N LYS A 173 28.02 6.05 0.65
CA LYS A 173 29.12 6.52 1.53
C LYS A 173 30.17 5.45 1.76
N GLN A 174 29.75 4.19 1.94
CA GLN A 174 30.70 3.08 2.05
C GLN A 174 31.50 2.92 0.76
N MET A 175 30.88 3.07 -0.40
CA MET A 175 31.56 3.04 -1.69
C MET A 175 32.60 4.16 -1.81
N GLU A 176 32.23 5.40 -1.51
CA GLU A 176 33.15 6.56 -1.53
C GLU A 176 34.34 6.36 -0.59
N LEU A 177 34.09 5.83 0.62
CA LEU A 177 35.16 5.50 1.56
C LEU A 177 36.07 4.39 1.02
N HIS A 178 35.52 3.38 0.36
CA HIS A 178 36.30 2.31 -0.25
C HIS A 178 37.15 2.85 -1.42
N GLU A 179 36.60 3.72 -2.25
CA GLU A 179 37.33 4.39 -3.34
C GLU A 179 38.50 5.23 -2.80
N GLU A 180 38.28 5.99 -1.73
CA GLU A 180 39.36 6.79 -1.12
C GLU A 180 40.42 5.90 -0.46
N ARG A 181 40.03 4.81 0.21
CA ARG A 181 40.99 3.82 0.72
C ARG A 181 41.83 3.20 -0.39
N ILE A 182 41.21 2.85 -1.52
CA ILE A 182 41.90 2.35 -2.71
C ILE A 182 42.88 3.40 -3.25
N ARG A 183 42.48 4.68 -3.27
CA ARG A 183 43.33 5.78 -3.71
C ARG A 183 44.55 5.96 -2.82
N LEU A 184 44.37 5.98 -1.51
CA LEU A 184 45.47 6.10 -0.53
C LEU A 184 46.44 4.91 -0.63
N ALA A 185 45.91 3.68 -0.74
CA ALA A 185 46.73 2.49 -0.90
C ALA A 185 47.57 2.52 -2.19
N LYS A 186 47.06 3.12 -3.28
CA LYS A 186 47.85 3.34 -4.51
C LYS A 186 48.98 4.36 -4.30
N LEU A 187 48.71 5.45 -3.57
CA LEU A 187 49.75 6.45 -3.26
C LEU A 187 50.86 5.87 -2.38
N GLU A 188 50.49 5.14 -1.33
CA GLU A 188 51.43 4.45 -0.44
C GLU A 188 52.31 3.46 -1.23
N LYS A 189 51.68 2.70 -2.14
CA LYS A 189 52.40 1.80 -3.06
C LYS A 189 53.44 2.54 -3.92
N ASP A 190 53.09 3.70 -4.46
CA ASP A 190 53.98 4.50 -5.30
C ASP A 190 55.13 5.13 -4.49
N GLU A 191 54.87 5.57 -3.25
CA GLU A 191 55.91 6.05 -2.34
C GLU A 191 56.90 4.96 -1.96
N LEU A 192 56.41 3.77 -1.63
CA LEU A 192 57.23 2.59 -1.36
C LEU A 192 58.14 2.27 -2.56
N ARG A 193 57.60 2.30 -3.78
CA ARG A 193 58.38 2.09 -5.00
C ARG A 193 59.48 3.13 -5.19
N ARG A 194 59.19 4.42 -5.00
CA ARG A 194 60.21 5.48 -5.06
C ARG A 194 61.29 5.31 -3.99
N SER A 195 60.90 4.94 -2.78
CA SER A 195 61.84 4.69 -1.68
C SER A 195 62.80 3.56 -2.03
N ILE A 196 62.30 2.44 -2.58
CA ILE A 196 63.14 1.32 -3.03
C ILE A 196 64.16 1.78 -4.07
N GLU A 197 63.70 2.51 -5.10
CA GLU A 197 64.58 2.99 -6.17
C GLU A 197 65.69 3.90 -5.63
N LEU A 198 65.34 4.83 -4.74
CA LEU A 198 66.32 5.73 -4.10
C LEU A 198 67.34 4.98 -3.24
N HIS A 199 66.92 3.94 -2.52
CA HIS A 199 67.83 3.10 -1.76
C HIS A 199 68.78 2.33 -2.69
N ARG A 200 68.29 1.83 -3.83
CA ARG A 200 69.10 1.17 -4.86
C ARG A 200 70.17 2.11 -5.44
N GLU A 201 69.79 3.31 -5.87
CA GLU A 201 70.73 4.31 -6.41
C GLU A 201 71.84 4.71 -5.41
N LYS A 202 71.48 4.88 -4.13
CA LYS A 202 72.45 5.20 -3.06
C LYS A 202 73.46 4.08 -2.86
N ILE A 203 73.01 2.83 -2.94
CA ILE A 203 73.87 1.68 -2.71
C ILE A 203 74.80 1.45 -3.90
N ASP A 204 74.29 1.54 -5.13
CA ASP A 204 75.11 1.55 -6.35
C ASP A 204 76.22 2.62 -6.30
N SER A 205 75.88 3.81 -5.75
CA SER A 205 76.84 4.90 -5.57
C SER A 205 77.90 4.58 -4.51
N ILE A 206 77.52 3.94 -3.39
CA ILE A 206 78.45 3.54 -2.32
C ILE A 206 79.39 2.44 -2.79
N GLU A 207 78.88 1.44 -3.52
CA GLU A 207 79.67 0.34 -4.08
C GLU A 207 80.73 0.85 -5.07
N LYS A 208 80.36 1.82 -5.92
CA LYS A 208 81.31 2.53 -6.82
C LYS A 208 82.39 3.29 -6.06
N MET A 209 82.07 3.89 -4.91
CA MET A 209 83.03 4.66 -4.10
C MET A 209 84.02 3.79 -3.31
N HIS A 210 83.63 2.57 -2.90
CA HIS A 210 84.45 1.70 -2.03
C HIS A 210 85.14 0.54 -2.76
N GLY A 211 85.17 0.54 -4.09
CA GLY A 211 85.91 -0.44 -4.89
C GLY A 211 85.42 -1.88 -4.72
N GLY A 212 84.14 -2.09 -4.38
CA GLY A 212 83.53 -3.42 -4.25
C GLY A 212 83.95 -4.24 -3.02
N HIS A 213 84.63 -3.65 -2.03
CA HIS A 213 85.17 -4.40 -0.90
C HIS A 213 84.14 -4.74 0.20
N PHE A 214 82.97 -4.09 0.19
CA PHE A 214 81.85 -4.34 1.10
C PHE A 214 80.64 -4.89 0.32
N ASP A 215 80.19 -6.11 0.63
CA ASP A 215 78.98 -6.71 0.06
C ASP A 215 77.72 -6.17 0.76
N PHE A 216 77.09 -5.18 0.13
CA PHE A 216 75.78 -4.67 0.56
C PHE A 216 74.61 -5.43 -0.10
N SER A 217 74.85 -6.33 -1.05
CA SER A 217 73.80 -7.08 -1.75
C SER A 217 72.97 -7.90 -0.77
N SER A 218 73.59 -8.54 0.22
CA SER A 218 72.88 -9.33 1.24
C SER A 218 71.94 -8.49 2.13
N ARG A 219 72.26 -7.21 2.38
CA ARG A 219 71.39 -6.27 3.12
C ARG A 219 70.30 -5.70 2.22
N MET A 220 70.61 -5.47 0.95
CA MET A 220 69.64 -5.05 -0.05
C MET A 220 68.59 -6.11 -0.34
N GLU A 221 69.00 -7.36 -0.51
CA GLU A 221 68.08 -8.46 -0.75
C GLU A 221 67.07 -8.61 0.42
N LYS A 222 67.50 -8.35 1.66
CA LYS A 222 66.60 -8.31 2.84
C LYS A 222 65.62 -7.13 2.82
N LEU A 223 66.08 -5.94 2.43
CA LEU A 223 65.24 -4.76 2.30
C LEU A 223 64.24 -4.90 1.15
N GLU A 224 64.70 -5.37 -0.02
CA GLU A 224 63.86 -5.65 -1.19
C GLU A 224 62.81 -6.71 -0.87
N LYS A 225 63.17 -7.84 -0.25
CA LYS A 225 62.18 -8.85 0.20
C LYS A 225 61.18 -8.29 1.20
N SER A 226 61.62 -7.44 2.14
CA SER A 226 60.71 -6.80 3.10
C SER A 226 59.73 -5.86 2.41
N HIS A 227 60.20 -5.09 1.43
CA HIS A 227 59.37 -4.13 0.71
C HIS A 227 58.47 -4.82 -0.34
N GLU A 228 58.94 -5.87 -1.01
CA GLU A 228 58.12 -6.74 -1.88
C GLU A 228 57.00 -7.39 -1.08
N GLY A 229 57.28 -7.88 0.12
CA GLY A 229 56.23 -8.40 1.01
C GLY A 229 55.19 -7.32 1.38
N GLN A 230 55.61 -6.08 1.63
CA GLN A 230 54.68 -4.97 1.87
C GLN A 230 53.86 -4.61 0.62
N LEU A 231 54.50 -4.56 -0.55
CA LEU A 231 53.84 -4.30 -1.83
C LEU A 231 52.81 -5.39 -2.16
N GLU A 232 53.12 -6.65 -1.90
CA GLU A 232 52.24 -7.80 -2.13
C GLU A 232 51.03 -7.77 -1.19
N VAL A 233 51.22 -7.41 0.09
CA VAL A 233 50.14 -7.18 1.06
C VAL A 233 49.22 -6.04 0.60
N ILE A 234 49.78 -4.91 0.15
CA ILE A 234 48.99 -3.79 -0.39
C ILE A 234 48.24 -4.22 -1.66
N GLN A 235 48.86 -5.03 -2.52
CA GLN A 235 48.25 -5.51 -3.76
C GLN A 235 47.08 -6.48 -3.50
N GLN A 236 47.21 -7.37 -2.52
CA GLN A 236 46.11 -8.23 -2.06
C GLN A 236 44.95 -7.41 -1.45
N LEU A 237 45.26 -6.39 -0.64
CA LEU A 237 44.25 -5.49 -0.07
C LEU A 237 43.47 -4.70 -1.14
N LEU A 238 44.11 -4.40 -2.28
CA LEU A 238 43.47 -3.74 -3.43
C LEU A 238 42.59 -4.68 -4.27
N LEU A 239 42.88 -5.98 -4.28
CA LEU A 239 42.17 -7.00 -5.06
C LEU A 239 40.96 -7.60 -4.31
N ASP A 240 41.04 -7.69 -2.97
CA ASP A 240 39.95 -8.21 -2.15
C ASP A 240 39.90 -7.53 -0.75
N PRO A 241 39.37 -6.30 -0.65
CA PRO A 241 39.38 -5.53 0.59
C PRO A 241 38.48 -6.10 1.69
N VAL A 242 37.49 -6.93 1.33
CA VAL A 242 36.45 -7.43 2.26
C VAL A 242 36.91 -8.71 2.95
N SER A 243 37.47 -9.69 2.23
CA SER A 243 37.83 -10.99 2.81
C SER A 243 39.02 -10.93 3.78
N ILE A 244 39.94 -9.98 3.56
CA ILE A 244 41.15 -9.81 4.37
C ILE A 244 40.82 -9.12 5.70
N TRP A 245 39.89 -8.15 5.72
CA TRP A 245 39.45 -7.51 6.96
C TRP A 245 38.71 -8.47 7.89
N THR A 246 37.89 -9.38 7.33
CA THR A 246 37.25 -10.44 8.11
C THR A 246 38.26 -11.42 8.70
N ASN A 247 39.31 -11.78 7.97
CA ASN A 247 40.38 -12.67 8.44
C ASN A 247 41.37 -12.00 9.42
N ALA A 248 41.61 -10.70 9.28
CA ALA A 248 42.45 -9.96 10.23
C ALA A 248 41.76 -9.82 11.60
N ARG A 249 40.43 -9.68 11.62
CA ARG A 249 39.65 -9.59 12.87
C ARG A 249 39.59 -10.92 13.62
N SER A 250 39.47 -12.05 12.91
CA SER A 250 39.47 -13.38 13.56
C SER A 250 40.84 -13.72 14.18
N LYS A 251 41.95 -13.37 13.51
CA LYS A 251 43.31 -13.60 14.03
C LYS A 251 43.70 -12.71 15.21
N VAL A 252 43.04 -11.58 15.41
CA VAL A 252 43.26 -10.69 16.58
C VAL A 252 42.40 -11.11 17.78
N GLY A 253 41.24 -11.75 17.55
CA GLY A 253 40.40 -12.31 18.62
C GLY A 253 41.02 -13.51 19.34
N ASP A 254 41.78 -14.35 18.62
CA ASP A 254 42.35 -15.58 19.18
C ASP A 254 43.59 -15.36 20.07
N ARG A 255 44.22 -14.18 20.03
CA ARG A 255 45.43 -13.89 20.83
C ARG A 255 45.16 -13.33 22.24
N ARG A 256 43.90 -13.24 22.66
CA ARG A 256 43.52 -12.81 24.03
C ARG A 256 42.89 -13.93 24.88
N GLY A 257 42.86 -15.17 24.39
CA GLY A 257 42.11 -16.27 25.01
C GLY A 257 42.90 -17.36 25.71
N GLY A 258 44.23 -17.29 25.80
CA GLY A 258 45.01 -18.38 26.39
C GLY A 258 46.34 -17.93 26.94
N ASP A 259 46.35 -17.50 28.21
CA ASP A 259 47.23 -18.08 29.23
C ASP A 259 46.88 -17.49 30.61
N ASN A 260 46.12 -18.24 31.42
CA ASN A 260 46.23 -18.12 32.88
C ASN A 260 45.74 -19.41 33.54
N SER A 261 46.55 -20.47 33.44
CA SER A 261 46.44 -21.65 34.29
C SER A 261 47.84 -22.13 34.67
N GLY A 262 48.27 -21.88 35.91
CA GLY A 262 49.31 -22.68 36.55
C GLY A 262 50.26 -21.97 37.50
N GLY A 263 49.99 -22.07 38.81
CA GLY A 263 50.99 -22.50 39.81
C GLY A 263 51.80 -21.44 40.55
N GLY A 264 51.42 -21.22 41.81
CA GLY A 264 52.17 -20.50 42.85
C GLY A 264 51.33 -20.38 44.12
#